data_AF-A0A7S2EB84-F1
#
_entry.id   AF-A0A7S2EB84-F1
#
_cell.length_a   1.000
_cell.length_b   1.000
_cell.length_c   1.000
_cell.angle_alpha   90.00
_cell.angle_beta   90.00
_cell.angle_gamma   90.00
#
_symmetry.space_group_name_H-M   'P 1'
#
loop_
_entity.id
_entity.type
_entity.pdbx_description
1 polymer ?
#
loop_
_entity_poly.entity_id
_entity_poly.type
_entity_poly.pdbx_seq_one_letter_code
_entity_poly.pdbx_strand_id
1 'polypeptide(L)'
;CPPPSLKKEIDFVIMGAPADDEVASGSCLRSPPLMDALRAHFPFAVREDNFWLKYSLGRDGASLDTLLLKAGPSSHTILAVETTEGEVFGSFTASPWCDRGDCYYGSCESFLWRLRGARHRREGLPHFESSRDLARFENDVE
;
A
#
# COMPACT_ATOMS: atom_id res chain seq x y z
N CYS A 1 -9.09 -28.87 26.07
CA CYS A 1 -8.27 -27.99 25.21
C CYS A 1 -8.85 -28.03 23.81
N PRO A 2 -9.40 -26.92 23.27
CA PRO A 2 -9.76 -26.90 21.86
C PRO A 2 -8.48 -26.95 21.00
N PRO A 3 -8.52 -27.57 19.81
CA PRO A 3 -7.38 -27.58 18.90
C PRO A 3 -7.05 -26.14 18.46
N PRO A 4 -5.77 -25.84 18.12
CA PRO A 4 -5.43 -24.57 17.51
C PRO A 4 -6.20 -24.44 16.20
N SER A 5 -7.16 -23.52 16.17
CA SER A 5 -7.93 -23.19 14.97
C SER A 5 -6.96 -22.87 13.84
N LEU A 6 -7.06 -23.64 12.76
CA LEU A 6 -6.37 -23.42 11.50
C LEU A 6 -6.60 -21.96 11.12
N LYS A 7 -5.57 -21.11 11.26
CA LYS A 7 -5.62 -19.73 10.80
C LYS A 7 -5.87 -19.82 9.31
N LYS A 8 -7.08 -19.47 8.88
CA LYS A 8 -7.40 -19.35 7.47
C LYS A 8 -6.59 -18.16 6.98
N GLU A 9 -5.46 -18.43 6.33
CA GLU A 9 -4.62 -17.42 5.72
C GLU A 9 -5.49 -16.73 4.67
N ILE A 10 -5.90 -15.48 4.96
CA ILE A 10 -6.71 -14.69 4.04
C ILE A 10 -5.73 -14.12 3.02
N ASP A 11 -5.68 -14.76 1.86
CA ASP A 11 -4.96 -14.27 0.69
C ASP A 11 -5.35 -12.82 0.44
N PHE A 12 -4.35 -11.95 0.35
CA PHE A 12 -4.57 -10.53 0.14
C PHE A 12 -5.04 -10.28 -1.30
N VAL A 13 -6.21 -9.66 -1.46
CA VAL A 13 -6.75 -9.33 -2.78
C VAL A 13 -7.02 -7.82 -2.90
N ILE A 14 -6.36 -7.16 -3.87
CA ILE A 14 -6.74 -5.81 -4.27
C ILE A 14 -7.96 -5.87 -5.19
N MET A 15 -9.10 -5.41 -4.68
CA MET A 15 -10.35 -5.36 -5.44
C MET A 15 -10.47 -4.06 -6.26
N GLY A 16 -11.13 -4.11 -7.42
CA GLY A 16 -11.46 -2.91 -8.21
C GLY A 16 -10.40 -2.44 -9.21
N ALA A 17 -9.37 -3.24 -9.48
CA ALA A 17 -8.51 -3.07 -10.65
C ALA A 17 -9.04 -4.00 -11.76
N PRO A 18 -9.60 -3.48 -12.87
CA PRO A 18 -10.03 -4.35 -13.97
C PRO A 18 -8.80 -5.10 -14.52
N ALA A 19 -9.01 -6.36 -14.91
CA ALA A 19 -7.93 -7.26 -15.36
C ALA A 19 -7.17 -6.73 -16.59
N ASP A 20 -7.81 -5.85 -17.36
CA ASP A 20 -7.30 -5.34 -18.64
C ASP A 20 -6.51 -4.03 -18.51
N ASP A 21 -6.41 -3.45 -17.30
CA ASP A 21 -5.53 -2.30 -17.08
C ASP A 21 -4.07 -2.78 -17.00
N GLU A 22 -3.36 -2.84 -18.14
CA GLU A 22 -1.92 -3.18 -18.18
C GLU A 22 -1.11 -2.27 -17.25
N VAL A 23 -1.47 -0.99 -17.14
CA VAL A 23 -0.82 0.00 -16.28
C VAL A 23 -1.07 -0.27 -14.79
N ALA A 24 -2.25 -0.80 -14.43
CA ALA A 24 -2.55 -1.21 -13.05
C ALA A 24 -2.01 -2.61 -12.73
N SER A 25 -1.82 -3.46 -13.74
CA SER A 25 -1.31 -4.83 -13.60
C SER A 25 0.19 -4.88 -13.29
N GLY A 26 0.94 -3.81 -13.57
CA GLY A 26 2.37 -3.65 -13.20
C GLY A 26 2.63 -3.03 -11.83
N SER A 27 1.62 -2.56 -11.10
CA SER A 27 1.84 -1.90 -9.81
C SER A 27 2.24 -2.90 -8.73
N CYS A 28 3.44 -2.76 -8.13
CA CYS A 28 3.90 -3.66 -7.08
C CYS A 28 3.00 -3.71 -5.84
N LEU A 29 2.11 -2.72 -5.69
CA LEU A 29 1.11 -2.72 -4.63
C LEU A 29 0.18 -3.94 -4.73
N ARG A 30 -0.02 -4.49 -5.94
CA ARG A 30 -0.77 -5.74 -6.16
C ARG A 30 0.02 -6.99 -5.81
N SER A 31 1.32 -6.89 -5.52
CA SER A 31 2.08 -8.06 -5.10
C SER A 31 1.63 -8.48 -3.69
N PRO A 32 1.08 -9.69 -3.51
CA PRO A 32 0.72 -10.19 -2.17
C PRO A 32 1.86 -10.06 -1.16
N PRO A 33 3.15 -10.32 -1.51
CA PRO A 33 4.26 -10.18 -0.58
C PRO A 33 4.45 -8.77 0.03
N LEU A 34 4.20 -7.70 -0.74
CA LEU A 34 4.32 -6.33 -0.21
C LEU A 34 3.19 -6.05 0.78
N MET A 35 1.98 -6.44 0.43
CA MET A 35 0.80 -6.19 1.26
C MET A 35 0.85 -6.99 2.55
N ASP A 36 1.37 -8.22 2.52
CA ASP A 36 1.63 -9.02 3.72
C ASP A 36 2.73 -8.41 4.59
N ALA A 37 3.76 -7.81 3.99
CA ALA A 37 4.77 -7.07 4.73
C ALA A 37 4.18 -5.85 5.46
N LEU A 38 3.32 -5.09 4.78
CA LEU A 38 2.61 -3.94 5.37
C LEU A 38 1.60 -4.38 6.45
N ARG A 39 0.99 -5.55 6.30
CA ARG A 39 -0.05 -6.08 7.19
C ARG A 39 0.39 -6.19 8.65
N ALA A 40 1.68 -6.50 8.89
CA ALA A 40 2.24 -6.57 10.23
C ALA A 40 2.20 -5.21 10.97
N HIS A 41 2.19 -4.10 10.22
CA HIS A 41 2.25 -2.73 10.75
C HIS A 41 0.88 -2.06 10.79
N PHE A 42 -0.16 -2.66 10.20
CA PHE A 42 -1.50 -2.11 10.29
C PHE A 42 -2.05 -2.14 11.71
N PRO A 43 -2.88 -1.14 12.08
CA PRO A 43 -3.69 -1.18 13.29
C PRO A 43 -4.51 -2.47 13.36
N PHE A 44 -4.72 -2.96 14.58
CA PHE A 44 -5.44 -4.21 14.80
C PHE A 44 -6.81 -4.24 14.11
N ALA A 45 -7.49 -3.09 14.07
CA ALA A 45 -8.83 -2.94 13.49
C ALA A 45 -8.90 -3.22 11.98
N VAL A 46 -7.81 -3.03 11.22
CA VAL A 46 -7.80 -3.15 9.75
C VAL A 46 -6.76 -4.15 9.24
N ARG A 47 -6.14 -4.91 10.15
CA ARG A 47 -5.06 -5.85 9.82
C ARG A 47 -5.51 -6.99 8.92
N GLU A 48 -6.73 -7.47 9.11
CA GLU A 48 -7.28 -8.61 8.35
C GLU A 48 -8.19 -8.18 7.20
N ASP A 49 -8.30 -6.86 6.97
CA ASP A 49 -9.14 -6.30 5.91
C ASP A 49 -8.48 -6.40 4.53
N ASN A 50 -9.33 -6.46 3.51
CA ASN A 50 -8.93 -6.34 2.12
C ASN A 50 -9.01 -4.89 1.65
N PHE A 51 -8.09 -4.50 0.77
CA PHE A 51 -8.05 -3.13 0.25
C PHE A 51 -8.60 -3.06 -1.18
N TRP A 52 -9.18 -1.90 -1.50
CA TRP A 52 -9.73 -1.60 -2.82
C TRP A 52 -8.87 -0.55 -3.51
N LEU A 53 -8.60 -0.72 -4.81
CA LEU A 53 -7.95 0.31 -5.60
C LEU A 53 -8.92 1.45 -5.90
N LYS A 54 -8.91 2.47 -5.02
CA LYS A 54 -9.77 3.66 -5.15
C LYS A 54 -9.30 4.62 -6.24
N TYR A 55 -7.99 4.77 -6.41
CA TYR A 55 -7.40 5.72 -7.35
C TYR A 55 -6.07 5.21 -7.92
N SER A 56 -5.80 5.49 -9.19
CA SER A 56 -4.48 5.34 -9.82
C SER A 56 -4.28 6.37 -10.92
N LEU A 57 -3.06 6.86 -11.11
CA LEU A 57 -2.76 7.85 -12.15
C LEU A 57 -3.08 7.33 -13.57
N GLY A 58 -2.81 6.05 -13.82
CA GLY A 58 -3.06 5.43 -15.13
C GLY A 58 -4.55 5.36 -15.50
N ARG A 59 -5.42 5.05 -14.53
CA ARG A 59 -6.87 4.90 -14.76
C ARG A 59 -7.62 6.22 -14.62
N ASP A 60 -7.22 7.06 -13.66
CA ASP A 60 -8.02 8.19 -13.19
C ASP A 60 -7.42 9.55 -13.54
N GLY A 61 -6.21 9.59 -14.12
CA GLY A 61 -5.49 10.81 -14.47
C GLY A 61 -4.72 11.41 -13.30
N ALA A 62 -4.06 12.56 -13.51
CA ALA A 62 -3.22 13.24 -12.52
C ALA A 62 -3.94 14.47 -11.92
N SER A 63 -5.11 14.26 -11.31
CA SER A 63 -5.93 15.31 -10.69
C SER A 63 -6.09 15.06 -9.19
N LEU A 64 -5.67 16.02 -8.36
CA LEU A 64 -5.86 15.95 -6.91
C LEU A 64 -7.35 15.92 -6.54
N ASP A 65 -8.18 16.72 -7.21
CA ASP A 65 -9.63 16.72 -6.99
C ASP A 65 -10.24 15.34 -7.24
N THR A 66 -9.77 14.64 -8.27
CA THR A 66 -10.22 13.28 -8.57
C THR A 66 -9.77 12.27 -7.51
N LEU A 67 -8.55 12.42 -6.99
CA LEU A 67 -8.06 11.63 -5.86
C LEU A 67 -8.92 11.86 -4.62
N LEU A 68 -9.15 13.12 -4.23
CA LEU A 68 -9.94 13.47 -3.05
C LEU A 68 -11.40 13.01 -3.20
N LEU A 69 -11.98 13.11 -4.39
CA LEU A 69 -13.34 12.62 -4.68
C LEU A 69 -13.46 11.10 -4.49
N LYS A 70 -12.47 10.32 -4.98
CA LYS A 70 -12.51 8.85 -4.97
C LYS A 70 -12.05 8.23 -3.65
N ALA A 71 -10.98 8.79 -3.05
CA ALA A 71 -10.38 8.29 -1.82
C ALA A 71 -10.96 8.94 -0.55
N GLY A 72 -11.55 10.13 -0.65
CA GLY A 72 -12.11 10.90 0.46
C GLY A 72 -13.04 10.13 1.40
N PRO A 73 -13.97 9.30 0.90
CA PRO A 73 -14.83 8.51 1.78
C PRO A 73 -14.14 7.38 2.56
N SER A 74 -12.86 7.08 2.28
CA SER A 74 -12.16 5.93 2.86
C SER A 74 -11.45 6.33 4.15
N SER A 75 -11.82 5.71 5.27
CA SER A 75 -11.23 6.01 6.59
C SER A 75 -9.79 5.54 6.74
N HIS A 76 -9.42 4.47 6.03
CA HIS A 76 -8.07 3.92 6.00
C HIS A 76 -7.64 3.78 4.55
N THR A 77 -6.48 4.33 4.21
CA THR A 77 -5.95 4.22 2.85
C THR A 77 -4.46 3.93 2.84
N ILE A 78 -4.03 3.25 1.79
CA ILE A 78 -2.62 3.06 1.48
C ILE A 78 -2.34 3.88 0.23
N LEU A 79 -1.44 4.83 0.34
CA LEU A 79 -0.89 5.56 -0.79
C LEU A 79 0.41 4.89 -1.20
N ALA A 80 0.60 4.70 -2.50
CA ALA A 80 1.84 4.20 -3.08
C ALA A 80 2.27 5.12 -4.22
N VAL A 81 3.54 5.47 -4.24
CA VAL A 81 4.18 6.32 -5.24
C VAL A 81 5.34 5.55 -5.84
N GLU A 82 5.36 5.50 -7.17
CA GLU A 82 6.50 5.06 -7.96
C GLU A 82 7.18 6.29 -8.57
N THR A 83 8.48 6.43 -8.35
CA THR A 83 9.27 7.46 -9.04
C THR A 83 9.70 6.97 -10.42
N THR A 84 10.09 7.90 -11.28
CA THR A 84 10.67 7.58 -12.61
C THR A 84 11.98 6.80 -12.52
N GLU A 85 12.66 6.83 -11.37
CA GLU A 85 13.86 6.05 -11.09
C GLU A 85 13.54 4.63 -10.58
N GLY A 86 12.25 4.30 -10.44
CA GLY A 86 11.75 3.01 -10.01
C GLY A 86 11.76 2.82 -8.49
N GLU A 87 12.02 3.86 -7.70
CA GLU A 87 11.83 3.80 -6.25
C GLU A 87 10.34 3.74 -5.91
N VAL A 88 10.03 3.04 -4.82
CA VAL A 88 8.65 2.88 -4.36
C VAL A 88 8.56 3.20 -2.89
N PHE A 89 7.65 4.09 -2.55
CA PHE A 89 7.35 4.45 -1.17
C PHE A 89 5.92 4.95 -1.06
N GLY A 90 5.48 5.17 0.17
CA GLY A 90 4.12 5.56 0.39
C GLY A 90 3.79 5.72 1.86
N SER A 91 2.49 5.76 2.11
CA SER A 91 1.95 5.91 3.46
C SER A 91 0.75 5.01 3.68
N PHE A 92 0.51 4.69 4.94
CA PHE A 92 -0.80 4.31 5.44
C PHE A 92 -1.39 5.51 6.18
N THR A 93 -2.62 5.89 5.86
CA THR A 93 -3.33 6.96 6.54
C THR A 93 -4.58 6.41 7.21
N ALA A 94 -4.74 6.70 8.50
CA ALA A 94 -5.90 6.32 9.31
C ALA A 94 -6.90 7.49 9.46
N SER A 95 -6.98 8.36 8.46
CA SER A 95 -7.93 9.46 8.42
C SER A 95 -8.43 9.69 7.00
N PRO A 96 -9.73 10.00 6.81
CA PRO A 96 -10.28 10.30 5.50
C PRO A 96 -9.58 11.49 4.84
N TRP A 97 -9.39 11.41 3.53
CA TRP A 97 -8.83 12.52 2.75
C TRP A 97 -9.83 13.67 2.70
N CYS A 98 -9.38 14.85 3.11
CA CYS A 98 -10.21 16.05 3.16
C CYS A 98 -9.38 17.27 2.79
N ASP A 99 -9.97 18.17 2.02
CA ASP A 99 -9.41 19.50 1.80
C ASP A 99 -9.63 20.33 3.07
N ARG A 100 -8.55 20.53 3.82
CA ARG A 100 -8.50 21.35 5.04
C ARG A 100 -7.71 22.65 4.80
N GLY A 101 -7.41 23.00 3.55
CA GLY A 101 -6.48 24.08 3.23
C GLY A 101 -5.10 23.85 3.84
N ASP A 102 -4.56 24.84 4.54
CA ASP A 102 -3.18 24.83 5.08
C ASP A 102 -3.03 24.16 6.46
N CYS A 103 -4.04 23.40 6.92
CA CYS A 103 -4.04 22.75 8.23
C CYS A 103 -3.61 21.28 8.15
N TYR A 104 -2.68 20.88 9.00
CA TYR A 104 -2.32 19.47 9.19
C TYR A 104 -3.45 18.68 9.87
N TYR A 105 -3.62 17.42 9.46
CA TYR A 105 -4.54 16.48 10.07
C TYR A 105 -4.01 15.04 9.96
N GLY A 106 -4.58 14.13 10.75
CA GLY A 106 -4.23 12.72 10.73
C GLY A 106 -4.43 12.06 12.08
N SER A 107 -4.07 10.78 12.15
CA SER A 107 -4.02 9.97 13.36
C SER A 107 -2.58 9.52 13.63
N CYS A 108 -2.26 9.20 14.89
CA CYS A 108 -1.00 8.59 15.30
C CYS A 108 -0.81 7.15 14.76
N GLU A 109 -1.86 6.56 14.18
CA GLU A 109 -1.81 5.25 13.53
C GLU A 109 -1.30 5.32 12.09
N SER A 110 -1.13 6.52 11.53
CA SER A 110 -0.55 6.72 10.19
C SER A 110 0.95 6.46 10.22
N PHE A 111 1.47 5.84 9.15
CA PHE A 111 2.90 5.55 9.02
C PHE A 111 3.39 5.65 7.58
N LEU A 112 4.70 5.83 7.42
CA LEU A 112 5.38 5.82 6.13
C LEU A 112 6.06 4.47 5.89
N TRP A 113 6.19 4.10 4.61
CA TRP A 113 6.85 2.87 4.19
C TRP A 113 7.61 3.09 2.88
N ARG A 114 8.66 2.31 2.65
CA ARG A 114 9.41 2.30 1.38
C ARG A 114 9.90 0.91 1.01
N LEU A 115 10.00 0.59 -0.28
CA LEU A 115 10.70 -0.62 -0.70
C LEU A 115 12.22 -0.50 -0.52
N ARG A 116 12.89 -1.60 -0.21
CA ARG A 116 14.35 -1.66 -0.05
C ARG A 116 15.15 -1.56 -1.36
N GLY A 117 14.50 -1.69 -2.52
CA GLY A 117 15.17 -1.62 -3.83
C GLY A 117 14.32 -0.94 -4.90
N ALA A 118 14.99 -0.25 -5.82
CA ALA A 118 14.36 0.36 -6.99
C ALA A 118 14.11 -0.69 -8.09
N ARG A 119 12.95 -0.61 -8.76
CA ARG A 119 12.57 -1.51 -9.86
C ARG A 119 13.50 -1.45 -11.06
N HIS A 120 14.06 -0.28 -11.36
CA HIS A 120 14.87 -0.09 -12.57
C HIS A 120 16.26 -0.73 -12.50
N ARG A 121 16.61 -1.37 -11.37
CA ARG A 121 17.83 -2.19 -11.24
C ARG A 121 17.50 -3.67 -11.47
N ARG A 122 17.27 -4.05 -12.73
CA ARG A 122 17.19 -5.46 -13.13
C ARG A 122 18.02 -5.74 -14.38
N GLU A 123 19.33 -5.66 -14.23
CA GLU A 123 20.22 -6.74 -14.66
C GLU A 123 21.18 -7.02 -13.49
N GLY A 124 20.92 -8.11 -12.73
CA GLY A 124 22.01 -8.78 -12.01
C GLY A 124 22.05 -8.88 -10.47
N LEU A 125 20.99 -8.69 -9.66
CA LEU A 125 21.08 -8.97 -8.20
C LEU A 125 19.75 -9.46 -7.55
N PRO A 126 19.83 -10.10 -6.37
CA PRO A 126 19.29 -11.43 -6.11
C PRO A 126 17.77 -11.46 -5.94
N HIS A 127 17.22 -12.64 -6.21
CA HIS A 127 15.83 -12.98 -5.97
C HIS A 127 15.46 -12.63 -4.51
N PHE A 128 14.48 -11.77 -4.38
CA PHE A 128 14.03 -11.31 -3.08
C PHE A 128 13.00 -12.31 -2.55
N GLU A 129 13.44 -13.27 -1.73
CA GLU A 129 12.63 -14.44 -1.32
C GLU A 129 11.73 -14.19 -0.09
N SER A 130 11.79 -13.02 0.56
CA SER A 130 11.16 -12.79 1.86
C SER A 130 10.37 -11.47 1.90
N SER A 131 9.09 -11.54 2.32
CA SER A 131 8.19 -10.39 2.47
C SER A 131 8.73 -9.33 3.43
N ARG A 132 9.42 -9.76 4.49
CA ARG A 132 10.02 -8.88 5.50
C ARG A 132 11.13 -8.00 4.97
N ASP A 133 11.79 -8.46 3.92
CA ASP A 133 12.87 -7.68 3.35
C ASP A 133 12.28 -6.60 2.40
N LEU A 134 11.02 -6.70 1.95
CA LEU A 134 10.55 -5.90 0.81
C LEU A 134 10.37 -4.44 1.21
N ALA A 135 9.78 -4.20 2.37
CA ALA A 135 9.53 -2.87 2.90
C ALA A 135 10.47 -2.54 4.06
N ARG A 136 11.05 -1.34 4.07
CA ARG A 136 11.63 -0.67 5.24
C ARG A 136 10.57 0.28 5.79
N PHE A 137 10.41 0.26 7.11
CA PHE A 137 9.62 1.25 7.82
C PHE A 137 10.57 2.28 8.43
N GLU A 138 10.12 3.52 8.53
CA GLU A 138 10.97 4.60 9.05
C GLU A 138 11.31 4.41 10.54
N ASN A 139 10.53 3.58 11.25
CA ASN A 139 10.79 3.17 12.63
C ASN A 139 11.83 2.02 12.76
N ASP A 140 12.36 1.49 11.65
CA ASP A 140 13.44 0.48 11.66
C ASP A 140 14.85 1.11 11.68
N VAL A 141 14.94 2.42 11.92
CA VAL A 141 16.21 3.12 12.14
C VAL A 141 16.55 3.01 13.63
N GLU A 142 17.39 2.03 13.95
CA GLU A 142 18.08 1.91 15.26
C GLU A 142 19.10 3.03 15.45
#